data_AF-V2W2Y3-F1
#
_entry.id   AF-V2W2Y3-F1
#
_cell.length_a   1.000
_cell.length_b   1.000
_cell.length_c   1.000
_cell.angle_alpha   90.00
_cell.angle_beta   90.00
_cell.angle_gamma   90.00
#
_symmetry.space_group_name_H-M   'P 1'
#
loop_
_entity.id
_entity.type
_entity.pdbx_description
1 polymer ?
#
loop_
_entity_poly.entity_id
_entity_poly.type
_entity_poly.pdbx_seq_one_letter_code
_entity_poly.pdbx_strand_id
1 'polypeptide(L)'
;KEFKHITLLHTAGIFDILVNFCFCNGHPENFAQLLDLRMFPGSMERIGIAFTFELLDDFHLHTLTSKKTAFDYYNALQWKTNPMLPQKVQDSKCHAGQSHGIDTYVPHQPTGHIAIYCPACPEPGFNINVKEIHQTPNEKKHKHTLYIAVDGCHSSQRL
;
A
#
# COMPACT_ATOMS: atom_id res chain seq x y z
N LYS A 1 -11.63 -8.88 -37.04
CA LYS A 1 -11.68 -7.84 -35.98
C LYS A 1 -11.20 -8.50 -34.71
N GLU A 2 -10.02 -8.13 -34.24
CA GLU A 2 -9.42 -8.69 -33.04
C GLU A 2 -9.62 -7.67 -31.92
N PHE A 3 -10.29 -8.08 -30.85
CA PHE A 3 -10.46 -7.24 -29.68
C PHE A 3 -9.23 -7.39 -28.79
N LYS A 4 -8.66 -6.26 -28.37
CA LYS A 4 -7.53 -6.23 -27.45
C LYS A 4 -7.99 -5.81 -26.07
N HIS A 5 -7.66 -6.62 -25.07
CA HIS A 5 -7.83 -6.24 -23.67
C HIS A 5 -6.78 -5.19 -23.30
N ILE A 6 -7.23 -4.09 -22.70
CA ILE A 6 -6.37 -3.01 -22.20
C ILE A 6 -6.86 -2.64 -20.81
N THR A 7 -5.93 -2.54 -19.85
CA THR A 7 -6.21 -1.97 -18.54
C THR A 7 -6.10 -0.45 -18.64
N LEU A 8 -7.23 0.23 -18.49
CA LEU A 8 -7.35 1.68 -18.54
C LEU A 8 -7.32 2.27 -17.12
N LEU A 9 -6.41 3.21 -16.88
CA LEU A 9 -6.38 4.01 -15.66
C LEU A 9 -7.08 5.36 -15.89
N HIS A 10 -8.04 5.66 -15.02
CA HIS A 10 -8.88 6.85 -15.07
C HIS A 10 -9.03 7.46 -13.65
N THR A 11 -9.40 8.73 -13.53
CA THR A 11 -9.56 9.44 -12.25
C THR A 11 -10.58 8.77 -11.31
N ALA A 12 -11.53 8.03 -11.89
CA ALA A 12 -12.52 7.23 -11.19
C ALA A 12 -12.00 5.85 -10.71
N GLY A 13 -10.93 5.32 -11.28
CA GLY A 13 -10.42 3.99 -10.97
C GLY A 13 -9.72 3.30 -12.15
N ILE A 14 -9.54 1.99 -12.00
CA ILE A 14 -8.86 1.11 -12.93
C ILE A 14 -9.92 0.19 -13.56
N PHE A 15 -9.96 0.17 -14.90
CA PHE A 15 -10.96 -0.58 -15.65
C PHE A 15 -10.29 -1.47 -16.69
N ASP A 16 -10.80 -2.68 -16.88
CA ASP A 16 -10.42 -3.51 -18.01
C ASP A 16 -11.40 -3.28 -19.16
N ILE A 17 -10.87 -2.79 -20.29
CA ILE A 17 -11.66 -2.46 -21.48
C ILE A 17 -11.24 -3.31 -22.67
N LEU A 18 -12.17 -3.46 -23.62
CA LEU A 18 -11.91 -4.09 -24.92
C LEU A 18 -11.84 -3.00 -25.98
N VAL A 19 -10.70 -2.90 -26.66
CA VAL A 19 -10.48 -1.96 -27.76
C VAL A 19 -10.41 -2.73 -29.07
N ASN A 20 -11.14 -2.24 -30.08
CA ASN A 20 -11.08 -2.74 -31.44
C ASN A 20 -10.46 -1.67 -32.33
N PHE A 21 -9.22 -1.91 -32.76
CA PHE A 21 -8.50 -0.98 -33.64
C PHE A 21 -9.08 -0.97 -35.05
N CYS A 22 -9.05 0.19 -35.72
CA CYS A 22 -9.32 0.27 -37.14
C CYS A 22 -8.18 -0.40 -37.91
N PHE A 23 -8.58 -1.22 -38.88
CA PHE A 23 -7.69 -1.80 -39.90
C PHE A 23 -8.13 -1.35 -41.31
N CYS A 24 -8.71 -0.16 -41.39
CA CYS A 24 -9.11 0.49 -42.63
C CYS A 24 -7.89 0.88 -43.49
N ASN A 25 -8.04 1.01 -44.80
CA ASN A 25 -6.92 1.44 -45.66
C ASN A 25 -6.45 2.85 -45.24
N GLY A 26 -5.15 3.00 -44.97
CA GLY A 26 -4.58 4.25 -44.43
C GLY A 26 -4.83 4.47 -42.93
N HIS A 27 -5.19 3.44 -42.16
CA HIS A 27 -5.35 3.59 -40.71
C HIS A 27 -4.03 4.04 -40.05
N PRO A 28 -4.10 4.91 -39.03
CA PRO A 28 -2.92 5.24 -38.25
C PRO A 28 -2.52 4.06 -37.35
N GLU A 29 -1.31 4.08 -36.81
CA GLU A 29 -0.84 3.04 -35.89
C GLU A 29 -1.73 2.93 -34.65
N ASN A 30 -1.72 1.78 -33.99
CA ASN A 30 -2.55 1.52 -32.80
C ASN A 30 -2.36 2.57 -31.70
N PHE A 31 -1.13 3.06 -31.50
CA PHE A 31 -0.84 4.10 -30.52
C PHE A 31 -1.53 5.43 -30.90
N ALA A 32 -1.50 5.82 -32.17
CA ALA A 32 -2.11 7.05 -32.65
C ALA A 32 -3.65 6.98 -32.55
N GLN A 33 -4.24 5.82 -32.86
CA GLN A 33 -5.67 5.58 -32.65
C GLN A 33 -6.08 5.75 -31.17
N LEU A 34 -5.22 5.38 -30.21
CA LEU A 34 -5.49 5.61 -28.79
C LEU A 34 -5.33 7.08 -28.40
N LEU A 35 -4.33 7.77 -28.95
CA LEU A 35 -4.17 9.20 -28.71
C LEU A 35 -5.38 10.01 -29.23
N ASP A 36 -5.94 9.62 -30.37
CA ASP A 36 -7.18 10.22 -30.89
C ASP A 36 -8.36 10.03 -29.91
N LEU A 37 -8.34 8.93 -29.14
CA LEU A 37 -9.28 8.64 -28.06
C LEU A 37 -8.88 9.25 -26.70
N ARG A 38 -7.86 10.12 -26.66
CA ARG A 38 -7.31 10.73 -25.42
C ARG A 38 -6.79 9.70 -24.41
N MET A 39 -6.29 8.57 -24.91
CA MET A 39 -5.68 7.51 -24.13
C MET A 39 -4.18 7.43 -24.45
N PHE A 40 -3.35 7.68 -23.46
CA PHE A 40 -1.90 7.56 -23.56
C PHE A 40 -1.47 6.11 -23.26
N PRO A 41 -0.84 5.39 -24.19
CA PRO A 41 -0.39 4.02 -23.95
C PRO A 41 0.79 4.00 -22.98
N GLY A 42 0.82 3.05 -22.06
CA GLY A 42 1.97 2.84 -21.16
C GLY A 42 3.18 2.19 -21.83
N SER A 43 2.98 1.57 -23.00
CA SER A 43 4.04 1.00 -23.83
C SER A 43 3.63 1.10 -25.30
N MET A 44 4.58 1.50 -26.15
CA MET A 44 4.36 1.64 -27.59
C MET A 44 4.39 0.29 -28.32
N GLU A 45 5.20 -0.66 -27.84
CA GLU A 45 5.35 -1.99 -28.47
C GLU A 45 4.19 -2.91 -28.09
N ARG A 46 3.94 -3.07 -26.78
CA ARG A 46 2.90 -3.95 -26.25
C ARG A 46 1.93 -3.13 -25.42
N ILE A 47 0.96 -2.54 -26.11
CA ILE A 47 -0.14 -1.82 -25.46
C ILE A 47 -0.99 -2.83 -24.66
N GLY A 48 -0.73 -2.93 -23.36
CA GLY A 48 -1.58 -3.63 -22.40
C GLY A 48 -2.19 -2.69 -21.35
N ILE A 49 -1.60 -1.50 -21.18
CA ILE A 49 -2.05 -0.49 -20.23
C ILE A 49 -2.18 0.83 -20.97
N ALA A 50 -3.23 1.59 -20.66
CA ALA A 50 -3.42 2.96 -21.12
C ALA A 50 -3.85 3.88 -19.98
N PHE A 51 -3.49 5.15 -20.07
CA PHE A 51 -3.82 6.20 -19.12
C PHE A 51 -4.69 7.24 -19.83
N THR A 52 -5.78 7.65 -19.22
CA THR A 52 -6.53 8.81 -19.75
C THR A 52 -5.74 10.10 -19.53
N PHE A 53 -5.87 11.07 -20.43
CA PHE A 53 -5.20 12.37 -20.27
C PHE A 53 -5.67 13.08 -18.99
N GLU A 54 -6.96 12.95 -18.64
CA GLU A 54 -7.51 13.46 -17.39
C GLU A 54 -6.78 12.90 -16.15
N LEU A 55 -6.46 11.60 -16.16
CA LEU A 55 -5.66 10.98 -15.10
C LEU A 55 -4.25 11.59 -15.02
N LEU A 56 -3.60 11.81 -16.17
CA LEU A 56 -2.25 12.38 -16.21
C LEU A 56 -2.25 13.81 -15.65
N ASP A 57 -3.26 14.61 -15.97
CA ASP A 57 -3.44 15.96 -15.44
C ASP A 57 -3.69 15.94 -13.92
N ASP A 58 -4.57 15.05 -13.44
CA ASP A 58 -4.85 14.88 -11.99
C ASP A 58 -3.61 14.38 -11.23
N PHE A 59 -2.89 13.42 -11.79
CA PHE A 59 -1.64 12.93 -11.21
C PHE A 59 -0.56 14.03 -11.15
N HIS A 60 -0.46 14.85 -12.21
CA HIS A 60 0.46 15.97 -12.24
C HIS A 60 0.13 16.98 -11.14
N LEU A 61 -1.15 17.33 -10.98
CA LEU A 61 -1.61 18.20 -9.90
C LEU A 61 -1.25 17.62 -8.53
N HIS A 62 -1.54 16.34 -8.28
CA HIS A 62 -1.22 15.68 -7.01
C HIS A 62 0.29 15.59 -6.72
N THR A 63 1.10 15.44 -7.76
CA THR A 63 2.56 15.48 -7.65
C THR A 63 3.03 16.86 -7.21
N LEU A 64 2.46 17.93 -7.78
CA LEU A 64 2.80 19.32 -7.43
C LEU A 64 2.30 19.73 -6.05
N THR A 65 1.05 19.42 -5.70
CA THR A 65 0.42 19.91 -4.45
C THR A 65 0.74 19.05 -3.25
N SER A 66 0.99 17.75 -3.44
CA SER A 66 1.07 16.78 -2.34
C SER A 66 2.29 15.86 -2.41
N LYS A 67 3.17 16.04 -3.41
CA LYS A 67 4.37 15.20 -3.63
C LYS A 67 4.06 13.70 -3.65
N LYS A 68 2.85 13.33 -4.10
CA LYS A 68 2.47 11.93 -4.21
C LYS A 68 3.36 11.24 -5.23
N THR A 69 3.89 10.08 -4.86
CA THR A 69 4.58 9.23 -5.82
C THR A 69 3.56 8.60 -6.78
N ALA A 70 4.00 8.18 -7.97
CA ALA A 70 3.16 7.43 -8.88
C ALA A 70 2.57 6.16 -8.23
N PHE A 71 3.35 5.52 -7.34
CA PHE A 71 2.93 4.35 -6.59
C PHE A 71 1.79 4.66 -5.61
N ASP A 72 1.91 5.72 -4.81
CA ASP A 72 0.87 6.10 -3.84
C ASP A 72 -0.42 6.53 -4.56
N TYR A 73 -0.28 7.24 -5.68
CA TYR A 73 -1.41 7.63 -6.50
C TYR A 73 -2.10 6.40 -7.12
N TYR A 74 -1.34 5.45 -7.66
CA TYR A 74 -1.87 4.17 -8.13
C TYR A 74 -2.62 3.41 -7.03
N ASN A 75 -2.07 3.34 -5.81
CA ASN A 75 -2.75 2.71 -4.68
C ASN A 75 -4.08 3.41 -4.39
N ALA A 76 -4.13 4.75 -4.42
CA ALA A 76 -5.36 5.50 -4.25
C ALA A 76 -6.41 5.16 -5.34
N LEU A 77 -5.97 4.95 -6.59
CA LEU A 77 -6.85 4.47 -7.66
C LEU A 77 -7.36 3.05 -7.41
N GLN A 78 -6.52 2.14 -6.91
CA GLN A 78 -6.95 0.80 -6.53
C GLN A 78 -8.03 0.85 -5.45
N TRP A 79 -7.84 1.67 -4.42
CA TRP A 79 -8.84 1.90 -3.37
C TRP A 79 -10.16 2.47 -3.90
N LYS A 80 -10.10 3.41 -4.86
CA LYS A 80 -11.30 3.92 -5.55
C LYS A 80 -12.00 2.83 -6.35
N THR A 81 -11.25 1.94 -6.99
CA THR A 81 -11.77 0.87 -7.85
C THR A 81 -12.48 -0.21 -7.06
N ASN A 82 -11.84 -0.69 -5.99
CA ASN A 82 -12.44 -1.68 -5.10
C ASN A 82 -12.01 -1.40 -3.65
N PRO A 83 -12.85 -0.70 -2.86
CA PRO A 83 -12.52 -0.36 -1.49
C PRO A 83 -12.49 -1.58 -0.54
N MET A 84 -13.02 -2.73 -0.98
CA MET A 84 -13.14 -3.94 -0.15
C MET A 84 -11.95 -4.89 -0.27
N LEU A 85 -11.13 -4.74 -1.31
CA LEU A 85 -9.97 -5.61 -1.59
C LEU A 85 -8.87 -4.81 -2.29
N PRO A 86 -8.13 -3.94 -1.59
CA PRO A 86 -6.81 -3.59 -2.09
C PRO A 86 -6.02 -4.91 -2.16
N GLN A 87 -5.60 -5.31 -3.36
CA GLN A 87 -4.83 -6.54 -3.61
C GLN A 87 -3.48 -6.60 -2.84
N LYS A 88 -3.22 -5.58 -2.03
CA LYS A 88 -1.99 -5.27 -1.33
C LYS A 88 -2.26 -4.76 0.09
N VAL A 89 -3.22 -5.34 0.82
CA VAL A 89 -3.07 -5.33 2.28
C VAL A 89 -1.75 -6.04 2.54
N GLN A 90 -0.75 -5.31 3.02
CA GLN A 90 0.51 -5.91 3.41
C GLN A 90 0.19 -7.02 4.40
N ASP A 91 0.47 -8.28 4.03
CA ASP A 91 0.11 -9.44 4.84
C ASP A 91 0.58 -9.16 6.26
N SER A 92 -0.37 -9.05 7.21
CA SER A 92 -0.06 -8.67 8.59
C SER A 92 0.95 -9.65 9.19
N LYS A 93 0.99 -10.88 8.67
CA LYS A 93 2.00 -11.90 8.96
C LYS A 93 3.40 -11.51 8.50
N CYS A 94 3.56 -11.02 7.27
CA CYS A 94 4.86 -10.54 6.78
C CYS A 94 5.32 -9.32 7.59
N HIS A 95 4.40 -8.37 7.84
CA HIS A 95 4.72 -7.16 8.59
C HIS A 95 5.10 -7.44 10.05
N ALA A 96 4.44 -8.41 10.69
CA ALA A 96 4.78 -8.87 12.04
C ALA A 96 6.00 -9.83 12.08
N GLY A 97 6.62 -10.16 10.94
CA GLY A 97 7.73 -11.11 10.87
C GLY A 97 7.35 -12.58 11.00
N GLN A 98 6.06 -12.90 11.09
CA GLN A 98 5.54 -14.28 11.18
C GLN A 98 5.93 -15.13 9.96
N SER A 99 5.94 -14.54 8.76
CA SER A 99 6.41 -15.21 7.54
C SER A 99 7.91 -15.52 7.55
N HIS A 100 8.67 -14.92 8.46
CA HIS A 100 10.10 -15.17 8.68
C HIS A 100 10.36 -15.97 9.97
N GLY A 101 9.32 -16.54 10.58
CA GLY A 101 9.45 -17.38 11.77
C GLY A 101 9.87 -16.62 13.02
N ILE A 102 9.44 -15.35 13.17
CA ILE A 102 9.77 -14.49 14.32
C ILE A 102 9.52 -15.15 15.68
N ASP A 103 8.53 -16.03 15.79
CA ASP A 103 8.21 -16.79 17.00
C ASP A 103 9.39 -17.63 17.51
N THR A 104 10.30 -18.04 16.63
CA THR A 104 11.53 -18.77 17.00
C THR A 104 12.54 -17.86 17.71
N TYR A 105 12.54 -16.58 17.36
CA TYR A 105 13.47 -15.58 17.88
C TYR A 105 12.91 -14.84 19.09
N VAL A 106 11.58 -14.76 19.23
CA VAL A 106 10.88 -14.07 20.32
C VAL A 106 9.88 -15.00 21.01
N PRO A 107 10.35 -16.01 21.77
CA PRO A 107 9.51 -17.06 22.36
C PRO A 107 8.58 -16.56 23.48
N HIS A 108 8.78 -15.32 23.95
CA HIS A 108 7.94 -14.70 24.99
C HIS A 108 6.60 -14.19 24.44
N GLN A 109 6.44 -14.15 23.10
CA GLN A 109 5.21 -13.75 22.45
C GLN A 109 4.30 -14.97 22.17
N PRO A 110 2.96 -14.81 22.21
CA PRO A 110 2.05 -15.83 21.71
C PRO A 110 2.33 -16.15 20.24
N THR A 111 2.48 -17.44 19.93
CA THR A 111 2.74 -17.95 18.58
C THR A 111 1.67 -17.48 17.58
N GLY A 112 2.09 -17.02 16.40
CA GLY A 112 1.21 -16.59 15.32
C GLY A 112 0.58 -15.20 15.49
N HIS A 113 1.03 -14.42 16.47
CA HIS A 113 0.47 -13.10 16.74
C HIS A 113 0.94 -12.03 15.73
N ILE A 114 0.01 -11.19 15.27
CA ILE A 114 0.23 -10.25 14.15
C ILE A 114 0.47 -8.79 14.59
N ALA A 115 0.53 -8.50 15.90
CA ALA A 115 0.93 -7.18 16.35
C ALA A 115 2.43 -6.97 16.14
N ILE A 116 2.79 -5.76 15.72
CA ILE A 116 4.18 -5.34 15.54
C ILE A 116 4.86 -5.33 16.90
N TYR A 117 5.94 -6.10 17.02
CA TYR A 117 6.73 -6.15 18.23
C TYR A 117 7.70 -4.95 18.30
N CYS A 118 7.60 -4.15 19.35
CA CYS A 118 8.54 -3.07 19.62
C CYS A 118 9.54 -3.52 20.71
N PRO A 119 10.81 -3.77 20.38
CA PRO A 119 11.80 -4.24 21.34
C PRO A 119 12.19 -3.18 22.39
N ALA A 120 11.83 -1.91 22.16
CA ALA A 120 12.10 -0.81 23.09
C ALA A 120 11.04 -0.71 24.20
N CYS A 121 9.86 -1.30 24.02
CA CYS A 121 8.79 -1.20 25.00
C CYS A 121 9.11 -2.01 26.26
N PRO A 122 8.77 -1.49 27.45
CA PRO A 122 9.10 -2.13 28.72
C PRO A 122 8.40 -3.49 28.88
N GLU A 123 9.17 -4.59 28.88
CA GLU A 123 8.70 -5.97 29.04
C GLU A 123 9.41 -6.67 30.23
N PRO A 124 8.69 -6.88 31.34
CA PRO A 124 9.25 -7.57 32.52
C PRO A 124 9.74 -8.97 32.18
N GLY A 125 10.99 -9.28 32.52
CA GLY A 125 11.63 -10.56 32.28
C GLY A 125 12.29 -10.70 30.90
N PHE A 126 12.08 -9.75 29.98
CA PHE A 126 12.74 -9.73 28.67
C PHE A 126 13.80 -8.62 28.60
N ASN A 127 13.37 -7.36 28.54
CA ASN A 127 14.26 -6.20 28.49
C ASN A 127 14.24 -5.37 29.79
N ILE A 128 13.43 -5.77 30.78
CA ILE A 128 13.43 -5.18 32.12
C ILE A 128 13.56 -6.25 33.19
N ASN A 129 14.43 -6.02 34.16
CA ASN A 129 14.57 -6.91 35.30
C ASN A 129 13.40 -6.73 36.29
N VAL A 130 12.68 -7.81 36.60
CA VAL A 130 11.52 -7.77 37.51
C VAL A 130 11.89 -7.25 38.91
N LYS A 131 13.10 -7.56 39.39
CA LYS A 131 13.57 -7.07 40.70
C LYS A 131 13.76 -5.56 40.70
N GLU A 132 14.23 -5.00 39.59
CA GLU A 132 14.41 -3.55 39.42
C GLU A 132 13.07 -2.83 39.50
N ILE A 133 12.02 -3.37 38.86
CA ILE A 133 10.66 -2.82 38.92
C ILE A 133 10.17 -2.75 40.37
N HIS A 134 10.31 -3.85 41.12
CA HIS A 134 9.84 -3.91 42.52
C HIS A 134 10.63 -2.99 43.46
N GLN A 135 11.91 -2.75 43.17
CA GLN A 135 12.80 -1.91 43.98
C GLN A 135 12.77 -0.42 43.56
N THR A 136 12.06 -0.09 42.48
CA THR A 136 12.02 1.28 41.95
C THR A 136 11.23 2.22 42.86
N PRO A 137 11.83 3.34 43.32
CA PRO A 137 11.12 4.37 44.07
C PRO A 137 9.93 4.93 43.30
N ASN A 138 8.86 5.33 44.00
CA ASN A 138 7.61 5.81 43.37
C ASN A 138 7.85 6.93 42.33
N GLU A 139 8.78 7.84 42.59
CA GLU A 139 9.14 8.95 41.71
C GLU A 139 9.70 8.50 40.34
N LYS A 140 10.29 7.29 40.29
CA LYS A 140 10.95 6.73 39.10
C LYS A 140 10.14 5.62 38.42
N LYS A 141 8.97 5.25 38.94
CA LYS A 141 8.12 4.20 38.33
C LYS A 141 7.72 4.47 36.88
N HIS A 142 7.68 5.74 36.49
CA HIS A 142 7.42 6.16 35.11
C HIS A 142 8.42 5.56 34.10
N LYS A 143 9.64 5.18 34.52
CA LYS A 143 10.66 4.58 33.66
C LYS A 143 10.33 3.17 33.16
N HIS A 144 9.43 2.47 33.84
CA HIS A 144 8.99 1.11 33.49
C HIS A 144 7.52 1.06 33.08
N THR A 145 6.90 2.23 32.86
CA THR A 145 5.48 2.33 32.49
C THR A 145 5.32 2.18 30.99
N LEU A 146 4.47 1.24 30.55
CA LEU A 146 4.08 1.11 29.15
C LEU A 146 2.99 2.14 28.83
N TYR A 147 3.22 3.01 27.86
CA TYR A 147 2.20 3.91 27.34
C TYR A 147 1.57 3.27 26.10
N ILE A 148 0.28 2.99 26.14
CA ILE A 148 -0.45 2.47 24.98
C ILE A 148 -1.19 3.64 24.36
N ALA A 149 -0.76 4.07 23.18
CA ALA A 149 -1.53 4.99 22.37
C ALA A 149 -2.41 4.21 21.41
N VAL A 150 -3.71 4.41 21.55
CA VAL A 150 -4.70 3.95 20.57
C VAL A 150 -5.12 5.19 19.82
N ASP A 151 -4.58 5.38 18.61
CA ASP A 151 -5.13 6.37 17.71
C ASP A 151 -6.44 5.84 17.08
N GLY A 152 -7.30 6.75 16.63
CA GLY A 152 -8.54 6.37 15.92
C GLY A 152 -8.29 5.67 14.58
N CYS A 153 -7.04 5.38 14.21
CA CYS A 153 -6.64 4.75 12.96
C CYS A 153 -6.50 3.22 13.07
N HIS A 154 -7.04 2.61 14.15
CA HIS A 154 -6.99 1.16 14.42
C HIS A 154 -5.57 0.57 14.49
N SER A 155 -4.54 1.42 14.56
CA SER A 155 -3.15 1.02 14.74
C SER A 155 -2.77 1.31 16.19
N SER A 156 -2.94 0.30 17.06
CA SER A 156 -2.44 0.44 18.44
C SER A 156 -0.92 0.43 18.42
N GLN A 157 -0.31 1.53 18.87
CA GLN A 157 1.13 1.65 19.00
C GLN A 157 1.50 1.66 20.48
N ARG A 158 2.48 0.84 20.85
CA ARG A 158 3.13 0.97 22.14
C ARG A 158 4.14 2.12 22.03
N LEU A 159 3.94 3.18 22.83
CA LEU A 159 4.81 4.35 22.92
C LEU A 159 5.95 4.12 23.92
#